data_AF-M1P9H0-F1
#
_entry.id   AF-M1P9H0-F1
#
_cell.length_a   1.000
_cell.length_b   1.000
_cell.length_c   1.000
_cell.angle_alpha   90.00
_cell.angle_beta   90.00
_cell.angle_gamma   90.00
#
_symmetry.space_group_name_H-M   'P 1'
#
loop_
_entity.id
_entity.type
_entity.pdbx_description
1 polymer ?
#
loop_
_entity_poly.entity_id
_entity_poly.type
_entity_poly.pdbx_seq_one_letter_code
_entity_poly.pdbx_strand_id
1 'polypeptide(L)'
;MGLLDSTVMKQKKPISKSSEEILAARRKTTPTVKGKAGRPAKYPRDENTKRMNVFIPGDIHKQLRQASVDLDASMNEIIVDALLAKFKK
;
A
#
# COMPACT_ATOMS: atom_id res chain seq x y z
N MET A 1 12.54 60.56 -14.96
CA MET A 1 12.41 60.48 -13.49
C MET A 1 10.97 60.89 -13.16
N GLY A 2 10.08 60.13 -12.53
CA GLY A 2 10.10 58.82 -11.92
C GLY A 2 8.68 58.46 -11.41
N LEU A 3 8.49 57.17 -11.10
CA LEU A 3 7.49 56.56 -10.21
C LEU A 3 6.00 56.78 -10.55
N LEU A 4 5.33 55.88 -11.27
CA LEU A 4 4.69 54.63 -10.80
C LEU A 4 3.69 54.79 -9.66
N ASP A 5 2.46 54.43 -10.02
CA ASP A 5 1.20 54.25 -9.28
C ASP A 5 1.31 53.80 -7.82
N SER A 6 0.49 54.39 -6.95
CA SER A 6 0.12 53.75 -5.68
C SER A 6 -1.02 54.47 -4.96
N THR A 7 -2.26 53.99 -5.08
CA THR A 7 -3.19 53.97 -3.93
C THR A 7 -4.21 52.83 -3.99
N VAL A 8 -3.69 51.63 -3.70
CA VAL A 8 -4.20 50.62 -2.76
C VAL A 8 -5.73 50.50 -2.59
N MET A 9 -6.27 49.43 -3.19
CA MET A 9 -7.57 48.85 -2.87
C MET A 9 -7.69 48.48 -1.38
N LYS A 10 -8.84 48.78 -0.77
CA LYS A 10 -9.22 48.34 0.59
C LYS A 10 -8.98 46.83 0.78
N GLN A 11 -7.98 46.48 1.59
CA GLN A 11 -7.78 45.11 2.06
C GLN A 11 -8.99 44.64 2.87
N LYS A 12 -9.68 43.61 2.37
CA LYS A 12 -10.57 42.78 3.19
C LYS A 12 -9.71 42.05 4.20
N LYS A 13 -9.97 42.28 5.50
CA LYS A 13 -9.35 41.57 6.62
C LYS A 13 -9.36 40.04 6.36
N PRO A 14 -8.22 39.33 6.45
CA PRO A 14 -8.25 37.89 6.43
C PRO A 14 -8.96 37.41 7.71
N ILE A 15 -9.95 36.54 7.54
CA ILE A 15 -10.65 35.90 8.64
C ILE A 15 -9.64 34.99 9.33
N SER A 16 -9.09 35.46 10.45
CA SER A 16 -8.26 34.65 11.35
C SER A 16 -9.15 33.61 12.01
N LYS A 17 -9.35 32.47 11.33
CA LYS A 17 -9.80 31.25 12.02
C LYS A 17 -8.55 30.61 12.63
N SER A 18 -8.53 30.48 13.95
CA SER A 18 -7.47 29.76 14.63
C SER A 18 -7.42 28.33 14.08
N SER A 19 -6.20 27.80 13.95
CA SER A 19 -5.92 26.46 13.43
C SER A 19 -6.65 25.34 14.19
N GLU A 20 -7.07 25.60 15.42
CA GLU A 20 -7.80 24.66 16.29
C GLU A 20 -9.24 24.39 15.83
N GLU A 21 -9.97 25.38 15.30
CA GLU A 21 -11.33 25.17 14.79
C GLU A 21 -11.35 24.30 13.52
N ILE A 22 -10.32 24.42 12.69
CA ILE A 22 -10.16 23.64 11.44
C ILE A 22 -9.83 22.17 11.75
N LEU A 23 -9.03 21.91 12.79
CA LEU A 23 -8.72 20.56 13.25
C LEU A 23 -9.93 19.87 13.88
N ALA A 24 -10.78 20.61 14.62
CA ALA A 24 -11.97 20.07 15.25
C ALA A 24 -13.08 19.72 14.23
N ALA A 25 -13.22 20.50 13.15
CA ALA A 25 -14.22 20.24 12.10
C ALA A 25 -13.88 19.05 11.19
N ARG A 26 -12.58 18.72 11.01
CA ARG A 26 -12.15 17.51 10.27
C ARG A 26 -12.40 16.19 11.01
N ARG A 27 -12.73 16.23 12.30
CA ARG A 27 -13.00 15.03 13.14
C ARG A 27 -14.45 14.55 13.09
N LYS A 28 -15.31 15.13 12.26
CA LYS A 28 -16.67 14.64 12.02
C LYS A 28 -16.78 14.25 10.55
N THR A 29 -17.17 13.00 10.29
CA THR A 29 -17.51 12.39 8.97
C THR A 29 -16.38 11.68 8.20
N THR A 30 -15.89 10.57 8.74
CA THR A 30 -15.66 9.40 7.88
C THR A 30 -16.94 8.56 7.91
N PRO A 31 -17.60 8.26 6.78
CA PRO A 31 -18.62 7.24 6.78
C PRO A 31 -17.91 5.91 7.11
N THR A 32 -18.17 5.37 8.30
CA THR A 32 -17.84 3.97 8.58
C THR A 32 -18.74 3.14 7.66
N VAL A 33 -18.25 2.82 6.45
CA VAL A 33 -18.92 1.89 5.56
C VAL A 33 -18.91 0.53 6.26
N LYS A 34 -20.01 0.22 6.95
CA LYS A 34 -20.38 -1.13 7.38
C LYS A 34 -20.48 -1.98 6.12
N GLY A 35 -19.37 -2.59 5.69
CA GLY A 35 -19.38 -3.44 4.51
C GLY A 35 -18.06 -3.47 3.77
N LYS A 36 -17.03 -4.05 4.38
CA LYS A 36 -16.13 -4.93 3.63
C LYS A 36 -15.94 -6.17 4.48
N ALA A 37 -16.35 -7.30 3.91
CA ALA A 37 -16.17 -8.63 4.44
C ALA A 37 -14.78 -8.76 5.06
N GLY A 38 -14.73 -9.38 6.23
CA GLY A 38 -13.54 -9.49 7.05
C GLY A 38 -12.32 -9.90 6.24
N ARG A 39 -11.15 -9.44 6.68
CA ARG A 39 -9.87 -9.99 6.22
C ARG A 39 -10.00 -11.52 6.16
N PRO A 40 -9.71 -12.16 5.03
CA PRO A 40 -9.87 -13.61 4.91
C PRO A 40 -9.15 -14.28 6.07
N ALA A 41 -9.79 -15.32 6.61
CA ALA A 41 -9.31 -16.07 7.74
C ALA A 41 -7.82 -16.35 7.54
N LYS A 42 -7.02 -16.06 8.58
CA LYS A 42 -5.62 -16.50 8.61
C LYS A 42 -5.64 -17.99 8.30
N TYR A 43 -5.05 -18.38 7.17
CA TYR A 43 -4.87 -19.78 6.80
C TYR A 43 -4.38 -20.57 8.03
N PRO A 44 -4.90 -21.78 8.28
CA PRO A 44 -4.46 -22.59 9.40
C PRO A 44 -2.94 -22.71 9.33
N ARG A 45 -2.27 -22.23 10.38
CA ARG A 45 -0.82 -22.35 10.48
C ARG A 45 -0.54 -23.81 10.74
N ASP A 46 -0.03 -24.52 9.76
CA ASP A 46 0.55 -25.84 9.99
C ASP A 46 1.84 -25.66 10.79
N GLU A 47 1.82 -26.11 12.05
CA GLU A 47 2.94 -26.04 12.99
C GLU A 47 4.16 -26.82 12.48
N ASN A 48 3.97 -27.77 11.56
CA ASN A 48 5.05 -28.57 10.98
C ASN A 48 5.72 -27.89 9.78
N THR A 49 5.18 -26.77 9.28
CA THR A 49 5.78 -26.08 8.14
C THR A 49 7.01 -25.28 8.58
N LYS A 50 8.20 -25.82 8.31
CA LYS A 50 9.47 -25.09 8.46
C LYS A 50 9.50 -23.92 7.47
N ARG A 51 9.77 -22.73 7.98
CA ARG A 51 9.89 -21.51 7.17
C ARG A 51 11.35 -21.22 6.89
N MET A 52 11.64 -20.87 5.64
CA MET A 52 12.96 -20.43 5.22
C MET A 52 12.80 -19.09 4.50
N ASN A 53 13.58 -18.10 4.90
CA ASN A 53 13.65 -16.84 4.16
C ASN A 53 14.69 -16.98 3.06
N VAL A 54 14.28 -16.69 1.82
CA VAL A 54 15.14 -16.78 0.64
C VAL A 54 15.17 -15.42 -0.03
N PHE A 55 16.37 -14.95 -0.38
CA PHE A 55 16.50 -13.78 -1.22
C PHE A 55 16.37 -14.19 -2.68
N ILE A 56 15.42 -13.56 -3.40
CA ILE A 56 15.19 -13.81 -4.82
C ILE A 56 15.49 -12.50 -5.57
N PRO A 57 16.41 -12.51 -6.55
CA PRO A 57 16.64 -11.39 -7.45
C PRO A 57 15.35 -10.89 -8.11
N GLY A 58 15.24 -9.58 -8.31
CA GLY A 58 13.97 -8.95 -8.74
C GLY A 58 13.47 -9.36 -10.12
N ASP A 59 14.39 -9.69 -11.03
CA ASP A 59 14.12 -10.26 -12.35
C ASP A 59 13.53 -11.67 -12.25
N ILE A 60 14.13 -12.54 -11.44
CA ILE A 60 13.62 -13.90 -11.18
C ILE A 60 12.24 -13.83 -10.51
N HIS A 61 12.05 -12.90 -9.56
CA HIS A 61 10.74 -12.71 -8.92
C HIS A 61 9.64 -12.34 -9.93
N LYS A 62 9.95 -11.52 -10.96
CA LYS A 62 8.98 -11.21 -12.02
C LYS A 62 8.64 -12.44 -12.85
N GLN A 63 9.63 -13.28 -13.17
CA GLN A 63 9.41 -14.53 -13.90
C GLN A 63 8.57 -15.51 -13.10
N LEU A 64 8.85 -15.67 -11.80
CA LEU A 64 8.07 -16.52 -10.90
C LEU A 64 6.61 -16.04 -10.78
N ARG A 65 6.39 -14.72 -10.74
CA ARG A 65 5.04 -14.15 -10.77
C ARG A 65 4.33 -14.47 -12.08
N GLN A 66 4.99 -14.34 -13.23
CA GLN A 66 4.37 -14.68 -14.50
C GLN A 66 4.01 -16.18 -14.54
N ALA A 67 4.95 -17.04 -14.16
CA ALA A 67 4.72 -18.49 -14.09
C ALA A 67 3.56 -18.87 -13.15
N SER A 68 3.38 -18.13 -12.04
CA SER A 68 2.25 -18.35 -11.13
C SER A 68 0.88 -18.13 -11.78
N VAL A 69 0.80 -17.18 -12.71
CA VAL A 69 -0.43 -16.92 -13.48
C VAL A 69 -0.61 -17.99 -14.55
N ASP A 70 0.46 -18.34 -15.26
CA ASP A 70 0.40 -19.28 -16.38
C ASP A 70 0.07 -20.71 -15.92
N LEU A 71 0.53 -21.11 -14.73
CA LEU A 71 0.34 -22.45 -14.17
C LEU A 71 -0.84 -22.56 -13.19
N ASP A 72 -1.53 -21.44 -12.91
CA ASP A 72 -2.57 -21.34 -11.86
C ASP A 72 -2.12 -21.95 -10.52
N ALA A 73 -0.85 -21.68 -10.15
CA ALA A 73 -0.20 -22.24 -8.97
C ALA A 73 0.43 -21.12 -8.14
N SER A 74 0.55 -21.34 -6.83
CA SER A 74 1.17 -20.35 -5.97
C SER A 74 2.68 -20.25 -6.25
N MET A 75 3.24 -19.05 -6.09
CA MET A 75 4.68 -18.84 -6.24
C MET A 75 5.51 -19.74 -5.31
N ASN A 76 4.98 -20.07 -4.12
CA ASN A 76 5.64 -20.98 -3.17
C ASN A 76 5.72 -22.41 -3.71
N GLU A 77 4.64 -22.93 -4.30
CA GLU A 77 4.62 -24.27 -4.90
C GLU A 77 5.65 -24.36 -6.04
N ILE A 78 5.67 -23.36 -6.91
CA ILE A 78 6.63 -23.28 -8.02
C ILE A 78 8.08 -23.29 -7.52
N ILE A 79 8.38 -22.54 -6.45
CA ILE A 79 9.72 -22.51 -5.84
C ILE A 79 10.08 -23.89 -5.26
N VAL A 80 9.15 -24.52 -4.53
CA VAL A 80 9.38 -25.85 -3.93
C VAL A 80 9.62 -26.89 -5.02
N ASP A 81 8.83 -26.90 -6.09
CA ASP A 81 9.00 -27.83 -7.20
C ASP A 81 10.34 -27.63 -7.92
N ALA A 82 10.74 -26.38 -8.16
CA ALA A 82 12.04 -26.07 -8.74
C ALA A 82 13.21 -26.56 -7.87
N LEU A 83 13.09 -26.43 -6.54
CA LEU A 83 14.07 -26.96 -5.60
C LEU A 83 14.10 -28.49 -5.62
N LEU A 84 12.94 -29.15 -5.54
CA LEU A 84 12.83 -30.61 -5.59
C LEU A 84 13.41 -31.19 -6.89
N ALA A 85 13.14 -30.55 -8.03
CA ALA A 85 13.68 -30.96 -9.33
C ALA A 85 15.22 -30.88 -9.36
N LYS A 86 15.83 -29.91 -8.67
CA LYS A 86 17.29 -29.77 -8.59
C LYS A 86 17.94 -30.87 -7.75
N PHE A 87 17.28 -31.33 -6.68
CA PHE A 87 17.81 -32.35 -5.75
C PHE A 87 17.53 -33.80 -6.17
N LYS A 88 16.66 -34.04 -7.15
CA LYS A 88 16.40 -35.37 -7.73
C LYS A 88 17.43 -35.81 -8.79
N LYS A 89 18.50 -35.05 -8.99
CA LYS A 89 19.67 -35.42 -9.80
C LYS A 89 20.72 -36.09 -8.93
#